data_AF-A0A1J9RJI3-F1
#
_entry.id   AF-A0A1J9RJI3-F1
#
_cell.length_a   1.000
_cell.length_b   1.000
_cell.length_c   1.000
_cell.angle_alpha   90.00
_cell.angle_beta   90.00
_cell.angle_gamma   90.00
#
_symmetry.space_group_name_H-M   'P 1'
#
loop_
_entity.id
_entity.type
_entity.pdbx_description
1 polymer ?
#
loop_
_entity_poly.entity_id
_entity_poly.type
_entity_poly.pdbx_seq_one_letter_code
_entity_poly.pdbx_strand_id
1 'polypeptide(L)' 'MVVEVDHPTCGPMKLVNTPIKYSDAKPGVRTPPPTLGQHSDEVLRDFVGLGENEIAQLKKDGVVT' A
#
# COMPACT_ATOMS: atom_id res chain seq x y z
N MET A 1 -1.12 12.90 -18.34
CA MET A 1 -2.44 13.11 -17.69
C MET A 1 -2.26 13.04 -16.19
N VAL A 2 -3.04 13.78 -15.41
CA VAL A 2 -3.03 13.75 -13.93
C VAL A 2 -4.27 12.99 -13.45
N VAL A 3 -4.15 12.26 -12.35
CA VAL A 3 -5.27 11.59 -11.65
C VAL A 3 -5.37 12.15 -10.24
N GLU A 4 -6.59 12.28 -9.74
CA GLU A 4 -6.85 12.62 -8.34
C GLU A 4 -7.15 11.34 -7.56
N VAL A 5 -6.49 11.19 -6.41
CA VAL A 5 -6.72 10.09 -5.46
C VAL A 5 -6.85 10.66 -4.06
N ASP A 6 -7.62 9.97 -3.21
CA ASP A 6 -7.73 10.33 -1.81
C ASP A 6 -6.76 9.48 -0.97
N HIS A 7 -5.79 10.13 -0.35
CA HIS A 7 -4.78 9.46 0.48
C HIS A 7 -5.21 9.50 1.96
N PRO A 8 -5.20 8.37 2.68
CA PRO A 8 -5.78 8.26 4.03
C PRO A 8 -5.25 9.28 5.04
N THR A 9 -4.01 9.73 4.88
CA THR A 9 -3.37 10.71 5.79
C THR A 9 -3.29 12.12 5.20
N CYS A 10 -3.26 12.25 3.86
CA CYS A 10 -2.92 13.49 3.19
C CYS A 10 -4.14 14.14 2.51
N GLY A 11 -5.28 13.43 2.48
CA GLY A 11 -6.48 13.84 1.77
C GLY A 11 -6.31 13.79 0.25
N PRO A 12 -7.09 14.59 -0.51
CA PRO A 12 -7.08 14.57 -1.96
C PRO A 12 -5.75 15.07 -2.52
N MET A 13 -5.13 14.27 -3.40
CA MET A 13 -3.85 14.59 -4.02
C MET A 13 -3.82 14.26 -5.52
N LYS A 14 -2.96 14.99 -6.24
CA LYS A 14 -2.76 14.85 -7.69
C LYS A 14 -1.53 14.00 -7.97
N LEU A 15 -1.71 12.95 -8.75
CA LEU A 15 -0.63 12.05 -9.20
C LEU A 15 -0.49 12.07 -10.72
N VAL A 16 0.75 11.98 -11.19
CA VAL A 16 1.02 11.82 -12.62
C VAL A 16 0.59 10.41 -13.04
N ASN A 17 -0.31 10.33 -14.03
CA ASN A 17 -0.75 9.06 -14.58
C ASN A 17 0.31 8.43 -15.49
N THR A 18 0.15 7.14 -15.81
CA THR A 18 0.97 6.44 -16.80
C THR A 18 1.00 7.23 -18.12
N PRO A 19 2.20 7.58 -18.62
CA PRO A 19 2.33 8.42 -19.81
C PRO A 19 2.03 7.68 -21.11
N ILE A 20 2.13 6.34 -21.09
CA ILE A 20 1.91 5.48 -22.25
C ILE A 20 0.47 4.96 -22.24
N LYS A 21 -0.19 5.02 -23.40
CA LYS A 21 -1.49 4.38 -23.64
C LYS A 21 -1.26 3.07 -24.38
N TYR A 22 -1.87 2.00 -23.88
CA TYR A 22 -1.87 0.70 -24.53
C TYR A 22 -3.23 0.46 -25.17
N SER A 23 -3.26 -0.32 -26.25
CA SER A 23 -4.51 -0.70 -26.94
C SER A 23 -5.34 -1.66 -26.10
N ASP A 24 -4.70 -2.69 -25.54
CA ASP A 24 -5.39 -3.81 -24.88
C ASP A 24 -5.34 -3.72 -23.35
N ALA A 25 -4.38 -2.98 -22.80
CA ALA A 25 -4.20 -2.80 -21.37
C ALA A 25 -4.56 -1.38 -20.91
N LYS A 26 -5.05 -1.26 -19.68
CA LYS A 26 -5.37 0.03 -19.05
C LYS A 26 -4.54 0.23 -17.78
N PRO A 27 -3.21 0.40 -17.88
CA PRO A 27 -2.41 0.75 -16.73
C PRO A 27 -2.78 2.16 -16.25
N GLY A 28 -2.71 2.33 -14.93
CA GLY A 28 -2.99 3.59 -14.27
C GLY A 28 -2.84 3.45 -12.76
N VAL A 29 -2.96 4.57 -12.07
CA VAL A 29 -2.99 4.61 -10.60
C VAL A 29 -4.24 3.88 -10.11
N ARG A 30 -4.07 2.88 -9.22
CA ARG A 30 -5.16 2.06 -8.67
C ARG A 30 -5.54 2.47 -7.25
N THR A 31 -4.53 2.81 -6.46
CA THR A 31 -4.65 3.14 -5.04
C THR A 31 -3.72 4.31 -4.73
N PRO A 32 -3.99 5.08 -3.67
CA PRO A 32 -3.02 6.03 -3.14
C PRO A 32 -1.75 5.30 -2.67
N PRO A 33 -0.63 6.03 -2.53
CA PRO A 33 0.55 5.51 -1.86
C PRO A 33 0.20 4.93 -0.48
N PRO A 34 0.80 3.79 -0.07
CA PRO A 34 0.51 3.22 1.23
C PRO A 34 1.16 4.05 2.35
N THR A 35 0.54 4.04 3.54
CA THR A 35 1.18 4.59 4.74
C THR A 35 2.28 3.65 5.23
N LEU A 36 3.16 4.18 6.10
CA LEU A 36 4.16 3.35 6.78
C LEU A 36 3.46 2.19 7.50
N GLY A 37 3.88 0.97 7.19
CA GLY A 37 3.36 -0.26 7.80
C GLY A 37 1.94 -0.68 7.38
N GLN A 38 1.29 -0.01 6.42
CA GLN A 38 -0.13 -0.24 6.11
C GLN A 38 -0.49 -1.71 5.83
N HIS A 39 0.42 -2.45 5.19
CA HIS A 39 0.20 -3.85 4.80
C HIS A 39 1.15 -4.81 5.53
N SER A 40 1.85 -4.37 6.59
CA SER A 40 2.81 -5.23 7.32
C SER A 40 2.15 -6.52 7.83
N ASP A 41 0.99 -6.40 8.46
CA ASP A 41 0.28 -7.54 9.06
C ASP A 41 -0.23 -8.51 8.00
N GLU A 42 -0.78 -7.99 6.91
CA GLU A 42 -1.24 -8.78 5.77
C GLU A 42 -0.08 -9.58 5.18
N VAL A 43 1.07 -8.94 4.96
CA VAL A 43 2.26 -9.62 4.41
C VAL A 43 2.80 -10.70 5.36
N LEU A 44 2.95 -10.37 6.64
CA LEU A 44 3.48 -11.30 7.64
C LEU A 44 2.54 -12.50 7.86
N ARG A 45 1.24 -12.28 7.84
CA ARG A 45 0.26 -13.35 7.98
C ARG A 45 0.15 -14.18 6.71
N ASP A 46 -0.09 -13.56 5.57
CA ASP A 46 -0.56 -14.25 4.36
C ASP A 46 0.60 -14.80 3.52
N PHE A 47 1.79 -14.20 3.60
CA PHE A 47 2.96 -14.61 2.82
C PHE A 47 4.05 -15.28 3.67
N VAL A 48 4.24 -14.84 4.92
CA VAL A 48 5.22 -15.45 5.83
C VAL A 48 4.59 -16.56 6.70
N GLY A 49 3.28 -16.51 6.92
CA GLY A 49 2.56 -17.52 7.70
C GLY A 49 2.65 -17.32 9.22
N LEU A 50 2.94 -16.11 9.68
CA LEU A 50 3.00 -15.82 11.11
C LEU A 50 1.61 -15.73 11.74
N GLY A 51 1.49 -16.25 12.96
CA GLY A 51 0.29 -16.09 13.77
C GLY A 51 0.16 -14.69 14.36
N GLU A 52 -1.05 -14.31 14.76
CA GLU A 52 -1.32 -12.98 15.33
C GLU A 52 -0.45 -12.65 16.55
N ASN A 53 -0.18 -13.64 17.41
CA ASN A 53 0.67 -13.47 18.59
C ASN A 53 2.12 -13.17 18.24
N GLU A 54 2.66 -13.79 17.19
CA GLU A 54 4.03 -13.57 16.72
C GLU A 54 4.17 -12.17 16.11
N ILE A 55 3.20 -11.76 15.29
CA ILE A 55 3.15 -10.41 14.71
C ILE A 55 3.04 -9.35 15.81
N ALA A 56 2.18 -9.57 16.81
CA ALA A 56 2.03 -8.67 17.94
C ALA A 56 3.34 -8.54 18.74
N GLN A 57 4.08 -9.64 18.92
CA GLN A 57 5.36 -9.62 19.60
C GLN A 57 6.42 -8.85 18.79
N LEU A 58 6.50 -9.05 17.47
CA LEU A 58 7.41 -8.29 16.61
C LEU A 58 7.14 -6.79 16.63
N LYS A 59 5.87 -6.38 16.69
CA LYS A 59 5.48 -4.96 16.88
C LYS A 59 5.93 -4.43 18.22
N LYS A 60 5.72 -5.21 19.29
CA LYS A 60 6.11 -4.85 20.66
C LYS A 60 7.64 -4.69 20.78
N ASP A 61 8.38 -5.52 20.07
CA ASP A 61 9.85 -5.50 20.04
C ASP A 61 10.40 -4.41 19.10
N GLY A 62 9.53 -3.68 18.38
CA GLY A 62 9.92 -2.60 17.47
C GLY A 62 10.58 -3.09 16.17
N VAL A 63 10.47 -4.38 15.85
CA VAL A 63 11.04 -4.98 14.64
C VAL A 63 10.23 -4.60 13.41
N VAL A 64 8.92 -4.48 13.57
CA VAL A 64 7.97 -4.11 12.50
C VAL A 64 6.99 -3.05 13.01
N THR A 65 6.46 -2.26 12.09
CA THR A 65 5.42 -1.23 12.34
C THR A 65 4.13 -1.66 11.66
#